data_AF-A0AAX3E251-F1
#
_entry.id   AF-A0AAX3E251-F1
#
_cell.length_a   1.000
_cell.length_b   1.000
_cell.length_c   1.000
_cell.angle_alpha   90.00
_cell.angle_beta   90.00
_cell.angle_gamma   90.00
#
_symmetry.space_group_name_H-M   'P 1'
#
loop_
_entity.id
_entity.type
_entity.pdbx_description
1 polymer ?
#
loop_
_entity_poly.entity_id
_entity_poly.type
_entity_poly.pdbx_seq_one_letter_code
_entity_poly.pdbx_strand_id
1 'polypeptide(L)'
;MLTAAGALFVVLVAGAKWGATQLSDAALPEPQKFDPQKAFDDGIALEKLWQAAKSNKKAFPPGPAYVDKVDRAIGEIPLDWPMAKEAEALVLRLRVERPAIEKAYQAAEKHRAEQATLAREKNLLEKRRNAAKVMETTFLDGGSDVYVSAEGKEFRTLRIRYILMSRPLVYKIQKNDVMLNNWRDLGFREVILTDGYNSVWTMKL
;
A
#
# COMPACT_ATOMS: atom_id res chain seq x y z
N MET A 1 -46.45 31.77 -13.75
CA MET A 1 -44.99 31.78 -13.52
C MET A 1 -44.74 31.68 -12.02
N LEU A 2 -43.79 30.81 -11.63
CA LEU A 2 -43.41 30.35 -10.28
C LEU A 2 -44.49 29.54 -9.53
N THR A 3 -44.55 28.19 -9.55
CA THR A 3 -43.65 27.08 -9.12
C THR A 3 -43.25 27.05 -7.64
N ALA A 4 -44.01 26.21 -6.92
CA ALA A 4 -43.60 25.14 -5.99
C ALA A 4 -43.06 25.47 -4.58
N ALA A 5 -43.89 25.07 -3.61
CA ALA A 5 -43.60 24.78 -2.22
C ALA A 5 -42.70 23.54 -2.02
N GLY A 6 -42.11 23.40 -0.83
CA GLY A 6 -41.56 22.13 -0.33
C GLY A 6 -40.45 22.31 0.72
N ALA A 7 -40.85 22.54 1.98
CA ALA A 7 -40.63 21.63 3.13
C ALA A 7 -39.17 21.50 3.62
N LEU A 8 -38.80 22.14 4.74
CA LEU A 8 -38.86 21.59 6.11
C LEU A 8 -37.88 20.43 6.35
N PHE A 9 -36.68 20.77 6.83
CA PHE A 9 -35.89 19.85 7.66
C PHE A 9 -35.63 20.51 9.00
N VAL A 10 -36.47 20.14 9.96
CA VAL A 10 -36.25 20.33 11.38
C VAL A 10 -35.10 19.39 11.77
N VAL A 11 -33.96 19.93 12.14
CA VAL A 11 -33.01 19.22 13.00
C VAL A 11 -33.03 19.91 14.36
N LEU A 12 -33.94 19.40 15.19
CA LEU A 12 -33.95 19.56 16.63
C LEU A 12 -32.70 18.85 17.18
N VAL A 13 -31.64 19.60 17.50
CA VAL A 13 -30.64 19.14 18.47
C VAL A 13 -30.91 19.90 19.77
N ALA A 14 -31.72 19.28 20.62
CA ALA A 14 -31.84 19.65 22.00
C ALA A 14 -30.55 19.25 22.75
N GLY A 15 -29.95 20.22 23.44
CA GLY A 15 -29.21 19.99 24.68
C GLY A 15 -27.76 19.52 24.58
N ALA A 16 -26.82 20.46 24.52
CA ALA A 16 -25.56 20.36 25.26
C ALA A 16 -24.90 21.75 25.39
N LYS A 17 -24.76 22.23 26.62
CA LYS A 17 -24.03 23.46 26.98
C LYS A 17 -22.58 23.36 26.52
N TRP A 18 -22.14 24.17 25.55
CA TRP A 18 -20.73 24.45 25.30
C TRP A 18 -20.55 25.97 25.13
N GLY A 19 -19.51 26.48 25.78
CA GLY A 19 -19.31 27.90 26.08
C GLY A 19 -19.30 28.82 24.87
N ALA A 20 -19.60 30.09 25.15
CA ALA A 20 -19.41 31.20 24.22
C ALA A 20 -17.91 31.37 23.94
N THR A 21 -17.39 30.62 22.96
CA THR A 21 -16.15 31.00 22.29
C THR A 21 -16.56 32.09 21.30
N GLN A 22 -16.14 33.34 21.57
CA GLN A 22 -16.16 34.39 20.56
C GLN A 22 -15.53 33.82 19.29
N LEU A 23 -16.30 33.75 18.20
CA LEU A 23 -15.77 33.66 16.85
C LEU A 23 -15.02 34.97 16.63
N SER A 24 -13.75 35.02 17.04
CA SER A 24 -12.82 36.03 16.55
C SER A 24 -12.78 35.87 15.04
N ASP A 25 -12.98 36.97 14.32
CA ASP A 25 -12.77 37.06 12.88
C ASP A 25 -11.47 36.37 12.50
N ALA A 26 -11.55 35.11 12.08
CA ALA A 26 -10.42 34.39 11.55
C ALA A 26 -10.17 35.03 10.18
N ALA A 27 -9.27 36.01 10.17
CA ALA A 27 -8.77 36.61 8.95
C ALA A 27 -8.44 35.50 7.97
N LEU A 28 -9.10 35.52 6.81
CA LEU A 28 -8.76 34.63 5.70
C LEU A 28 -7.24 34.74 5.50
N PRO A 29 -6.52 33.61 5.37
CA PRO A 29 -5.07 33.66 5.18
C PRO A 29 -4.77 34.56 3.98
N GLU A 30 -3.95 35.59 4.17
CA GLU A 30 -3.55 36.49 3.09
C GLU A 30 -3.00 35.65 1.92
N PRO A 31 -3.35 35.97 0.67
CA PRO A 31 -2.80 35.27 -0.48
C PRO A 31 -1.27 35.37 -0.41
N GLN A 32 -0.60 34.22 -0.33
CA GLN A 32 0.86 34.16 -0.32
C GLN A 32 1.39 34.94 -1.53
N LYS A 33 2.15 36.01 -1.27
CA LYS A 33 2.81 36.77 -2.32
C LYS A 33 3.78 35.85 -3.05
N PHE A 34 3.73 35.88 -4.37
CA PHE A 34 4.66 35.13 -5.22
C PHE A 34 6.10 35.53 -4.87
N ASP A 35 6.96 34.53 -4.67
CA ASP A 35 8.38 34.69 -4.37
C ASP A 35 9.21 34.16 -5.55
N PRO A 36 9.77 35.06 -6.40
CA PRO A 36 10.56 34.68 -7.56
C PRO A 36 11.83 33.90 -7.20
N GLN A 37 12.49 34.24 -6.07
CA GLN A 37 13.70 33.56 -5.63
C GLN A 37 13.38 32.12 -5.25
N LYS A 38 12.32 31.92 -4.47
CA LYS A 38 11.87 30.59 -4.09
C LYS A 38 11.50 29.74 -5.31
N ALA A 39 10.80 30.31 -6.29
CA ALA A 39 10.45 29.61 -7.52
C ALA A 39 11.69 29.15 -8.31
N PHE A 40 12.71 30.01 -8.39
CA PHE A 40 13.98 29.67 -9.01
C PHE A 40 14.73 28.57 -8.25
N ASP A 41 14.82 28.68 -6.93
CA ASP A 41 15.47 27.68 -6.06
C ASP A 41 14.79 26.31 -6.17
N ASP A 42 13.45 26.27 -6.20
CA ASP A 42 12.66 25.05 -6.42
C ASP A 42 12.99 24.41 -7.78
N GLY A 43 13.24 25.23 -8.81
CA GLY A 43 13.72 24.79 -10.13
C GLY A 43 15.10 24.16 -10.12
N ILE A 44 16.06 24.80 -9.43
CA ILE A 44 17.41 24.26 -9.26
C ILE A 44 17.36 22.95 -8.46
N ALA A 45 16.52 22.88 -7.43
CA ALA A 45 16.31 21.65 -6.67
C ALA A 45 15.73 20.52 -7.54
N LEU A 46 14.77 20.83 -8.42
CA LEU A 46 14.23 19.86 -9.38
C LEU A 46 15.30 19.33 -10.33
N GLU A 47 16.13 20.22 -10.90
CA GLU A 47 17.22 19.83 -11.77
C GLU A 47 18.21 18.92 -11.02
N LYS A 48 18.59 19.27 -9.79
CA LYS A 48 19.49 18.45 -8.97
C LYS A 48 18.92 17.06 -8.69
N LEU A 49 17.63 16.95 -8.37
CA LEU A 49 16.94 15.67 -8.19
C LEU A 49 16.96 14.84 -9.48
N TRP A 50 16.71 15.48 -10.62
CA TRP A 50 16.74 14.81 -11.91
C TRP A 50 18.14 14.30 -12.28
N GLN A 51 19.17 15.12 -12.09
CA GLN A 51 20.56 14.70 -12.32
C GLN A 51 20.97 13.56 -11.38
N ALA A 52 20.55 13.61 -10.11
CA ALA A 52 20.79 12.52 -9.17
C ALA A 52 20.11 11.21 -9.61
N ALA A 53 18.87 11.28 -10.13
CA ALA A 53 18.16 10.12 -10.68
C ALA A 53 18.85 9.56 -11.95
N LYS A 54 19.43 10.42 -12.78
CA LYS A 54 20.25 10.01 -13.95
C LYS A 54 21.54 9.31 -13.52
N SER A 55 22.26 9.85 -12.54
CA SER A 55 23.57 9.33 -12.13
C SER A 55 23.48 8.12 -11.20
N ASN A 56 22.43 8.03 -10.40
CA ASN A 56 22.25 6.98 -9.38
C ASN A 56 20.94 6.23 -9.61
N LYS A 57 21.04 4.96 -10.01
CA LYS A 57 19.89 4.06 -10.23
C LYS A 57 19.01 3.85 -8.98
N LYS A 58 19.50 4.18 -7.77
CA LYS A 58 18.71 4.13 -6.53
C LYS A 58 17.94 5.43 -6.24
N ALA A 59 18.30 6.54 -6.87
CA ALA A 59 17.61 7.80 -6.67
C ALA A 59 16.29 7.78 -7.44
N PHE A 60 15.21 8.12 -6.75
CA PHE A 60 13.88 8.11 -7.33
C PHE A 60 13.64 9.40 -8.13
N PRO A 61 13.17 9.32 -9.39
CA PRO A 61 12.88 10.51 -10.18
C PRO A 61 11.83 11.40 -9.50
N PRO A 62 11.89 12.73 -9.73
CA PRO A 62 10.87 13.63 -9.22
C PRO A 62 9.50 13.33 -9.84
N GLY A 63 8.44 13.49 -9.05
CA GLY A 63 7.09 13.14 -9.48
C GLY A 63 6.43 14.20 -10.38
N PRO A 64 5.43 13.80 -11.20
CA PRO A 64 4.81 14.69 -12.20
C PRO A 64 4.18 15.92 -11.56
N ALA A 65 3.47 15.76 -10.44
CA ALA A 65 2.85 16.87 -9.72
C ALA A 65 3.87 17.88 -9.17
N TYR A 66 5.05 17.41 -8.76
CA TYR A 66 6.13 18.28 -8.31
C TYR A 66 6.75 19.04 -9.49
N VAL A 67 7.02 18.33 -10.59
CA VAL A 67 7.51 18.95 -11.84
C VAL A 67 6.55 20.03 -12.33
N ASP A 68 5.25 19.75 -12.34
CA ASP A 68 4.21 20.69 -12.80
C ASP A 68 4.09 21.92 -11.89
N LYS A 69 4.21 21.72 -10.57
CA LYS A 69 4.23 22.82 -9.60
C LYS A 69 5.42 23.74 -9.86
N VAL A 70 6.59 23.16 -10.10
CA VAL A 70 7.84 23.90 -10.32
C VAL A 70 7.83 24.61 -11.68
N ASP A 71 7.41 23.95 -12.78
CA ASP A 71 7.29 24.59 -14.10
C ASP A 71 6.34 25.79 -14.07
N ARG A 72 5.21 25.69 -13.35
CA ARG A 72 4.30 26.82 -13.15
C ARG A 72 4.96 27.96 -12.37
N ALA A 73 5.62 27.64 -11.25
CA ALA A 73 6.24 28.66 -10.39
C ALA A 73 7.36 29.41 -11.12
N ILE A 74 8.22 28.71 -11.88
CA ILE A 74 9.30 29.37 -12.63
C ILE A 74 8.72 30.19 -13.79
N GLY A 75 7.61 29.75 -14.40
CA GLY A 75 6.91 30.50 -15.45
C GLY A 75 6.25 31.80 -14.98
N GLU A 76 6.02 31.96 -13.67
CA GLU A 76 5.48 33.17 -13.05
C GLU A 76 6.57 34.19 -12.66
N ILE A 77 7.86 33.89 -12.87
CA ILE A 77 8.97 34.78 -12.55
C ILE A 77 8.92 36.05 -13.43
N PRO A 78 8.92 37.25 -12.82
CA PRO A 78 8.93 38.51 -13.56
C PRO A 78 10.16 38.68 -14.46
N LEU A 79 9.97 39.28 -15.63
CA LEU A 79 11.04 39.55 -16.61
C LEU A 79 12.08 40.57 -16.12
N ASP A 80 11.71 41.43 -15.17
CA ASP A 80 12.56 42.44 -14.55
C ASP A 80 13.36 41.89 -13.34
N TRP A 81 13.16 40.62 -12.97
CA TRP A 81 13.91 39.98 -11.90
C TRP A 81 15.38 39.77 -12.30
N PRO A 82 16.38 40.01 -11.40
CA PRO A 82 17.80 40.00 -11.76
C PRO A 82 18.31 38.71 -12.45
N MET A 83 17.71 37.57 -12.13
CA MET A 83 18.09 36.26 -12.68
C MET A 83 17.05 35.73 -13.69
N ALA A 84 16.18 36.58 -14.25
CA ALA A 84 15.12 36.17 -15.18
C ALA A 84 15.65 35.38 -16.40
N LYS A 85 16.83 35.75 -16.93
CA LYS A 85 17.48 35.03 -18.04
C LYS A 85 17.90 33.60 -17.66
N GLU A 86 18.39 33.43 -16.44
CA GLU A 86 18.83 32.13 -15.92
C GLU A 86 17.61 31.25 -15.62
N ALA A 87 16.54 31.86 -15.09
CA ALA A 87 15.25 31.21 -14.91
C ALA A 87 14.67 30.72 -16.24
N GLU A 88 14.68 31.53 -17.30
CA GLU A 88 14.21 31.13 -18.63
C GLU A 88 15.03 29.95 -19.19
N ALA A 89 16.35 29.99 -19.08
CA ALA A 89 17.22 28.88 -19.47
C ALA A 89 16.94 27.60 -18.67
N LEU A 90 16.62 27.72 -17.38
CA LEU A 90 16.22 26.61 -16.53
C LEU A 90 14.86 26.03 -16.95
N VAL A 91 13.85 26.86 -17.25
CA VAL A 91 12.55 26.43 -17.77
C VAL A 91 12.72 25.63 -19.06
N LEU A 92 13.49 26.15 -20.01
CA LEU A 92 13.71 25.49 -21.30
C LEU A 92 14.33 24.10 -21.11
N ARG A 93 15.38 24.00 -20.27
CA ARG A 93 16.01 22.71 -19.94
C ARG A 93 15.02 21.74 -19.31
N LEU A 94 14.28 22.19 -18.28
CA LEU A 94 13.31 21.34 -17.59
C LEU A 94 12.17 20.89 -18.50
N ARG A 95 11.69 21.73 -19.42
CA ARG A 95 10.64 21.38 -20.39
C ARG A 95 11.11 20.36 -21.41
N VAL A 96 12.36 20.48 -21.89
CA VAL A 96 12.98 19.47 -22.79
C VAL A 96 13.13 18.13 -22.06
N GLU A 97 13.50 18.15 -20.79
CA GLU A 97 13.73 16.96 -19.97
C GLU A 97 12.44 16.36 -19.39
N ARG A 98 11.34 17.12 -19.34
CA ARG A 98 10.04 16.70 -18.79
C ARG A 98 9.55 15.33 -19.29
N PRO A 99 9.52 15.01 -20.60
CA PRO A 99 9.10 13.67 -21.04
C PRO A 99 10.02 12.56 -20.54
N ALA A 100 11.32 12.84 -20.37
CA ALA A 100 12.28 11.87 -19.83
C ALA A 100 12.08 11.66 -18.32
N ILE A 101 11.82 12.74 -17.57
CA ILE A 101 11.48 12.69 -16.14
C ILE A 101 10.22 11.85 -15.92
N GLU A 102 9.16 12.14 -16.68
CA GLU A 102 7.87 11.43 -16.59
C GLU A 102 8.05 9.94 -16.86
N LYS A 103 8.72 9.59 -17.97
CA LYS A 103 8.98 8.19 -18.33
C LYS A 103 9.81 7.48 -17.27
N ALA A 104 10.84 8.14 -16.72
CA ALA A 104 11.66 7.59 -15.66
C ALA A 104 10.85 7.36 -14.38
N TYR A 105 9.99 8.31 -13.99
CA TYR A 105 9.11 8.19 -12.84
C TYR A 105 8.15 7.01 -12.99
N GLN A 106 7.47 6.90 -14.14
CA GLN A 106 6.55 5.78 -14.41
C GLN A 106 7.25 4.43 -14.38
N ALA A 107 8.47 4.34 -14.94
CA ALA A 107 9.26 3.11 -14.89
C ALA A 107 9.66 2.77 -13.45
N ALA A 108 10.06 3.77 -12.66
CA ALA A 108 10.44 3.59 -11.26
C ALA A 108 9.24 3.15 -10.39
N GLU A 109 8.05 3.74 -10.59
CA GLU A 109 6.84 3.31 -9.88
C GLU A 109 6.41 1.90 -10.28
N LYS A 110 6.44 1.55 -11.57
CA LYS A 110 6.14 0.18 -12.01
C LYS A 110 7.07 -0.83 -11.34
N HIS A 111 8.37 -0.57 -11.36
CA HIS A 111 9.35 -1.43 -10.71
C HIS A 111 9.09 -1.51 -9.19
N ARG A 112 8.78 -0.39 -8.52
CA ARG A 112 8.46 -0.38 -7.08
C ARG A 112 7.20 -1.19 -6.77
N ALA A 113 6.15 -1.04 -7.58
CA ALA A 113 4.92 -1.79 -7.44
C ALA A 113 5.16 -3.29 -7.63
N GLU A 114 5.93 -3.69 -8.64
CA GLU A 114 6.33 -5.10 -8.86
C GLU A 114 7.16 -5.64 -7.69
N GLN A 115 8.12 -4.88 -7.17
CA GLN A 115 8.87 -5.31 -5.99
C GLN A 115 7.97 -5.45 -4.75
N ALA A 116 7.00 -4.56 -4.58
CA ALA A 116 6.04 -4.64 -3.49
C ALA A 116 5.11 -5.86 -3.62
N THR A 117 4.66 -6.20 -4.83
CA THR A 117 3.86 -7.42 -5.05
C THR A 117 4.69 -8.67 -4.79
N LEU A 118 5.91 -8.74 -5.33
CA LEU A 118 6.83 -9.86 -5.08
C LEU A 118 7.17 -10.02 -3.59
N ALA A 119 7.42 -8.92 -2.89
CA ALA A 119 7.66 -8.94 -1.44
C ALA A 119 6.42 -9.43 -0.69
N ARG A 120 5.22 -8.96 -1.07
CA ARG A 120 3.97 -9.44 -0.49
C ARG A 120 3.75 -10.94 -0.72
N GLU A 121 4.02 -11.43 -1.93
CA GLU A 121 3.92 -12.85 -2.25
C GLU A 121 4.90 -13.69 -1.45
N LYS A 122 6.18 -13.28 -1.38
CA LYS A 122 7.18 -13.95 -0.55
C LYS A 122 6.77 -14.01 0.92
N ASN A 123 6.29 -12.89 1.46
CA ASN A 123 5.78 -12.83 2.84
C ASN A 123 4.61 -13.79 3.05
N LEU A 124 3.71 -13.96 2.08
CA LEU A 124 2.60 -14.92 2.18
C LEU A 124 3.08 -16.37 2.14
N LEU A 125 4.06 -16.70 1.29
CA LEU A 125 4.66 -18.03 1.23
C LEU A 125 5.34 -18.39 2.55
N GLU A 126 6.12 -17.47 3.11
CA GLU A 126 6.79 -17.64 4.40
C GLU A 126 5.79 -17.76 5.55
N LYS A 127 4.72 -16.96 5.56
CA LYS A 127 3.63 -17.08 6.55
C LYS A 127 3.01 -18.47 6.56
N ARG A 128 2.70 -19.06 5.39
CA ARG A 128 2.12 -20.41 5.31
C ARG A 128 3.09 -21.48 5.78
N ARG A 129 4.36 -21.38 5.39
CA ARG A 129 5.40 -22.30 5.85
C ARG A 129 5.59 -22.22 7.38
N ASN A 130 5.63 -21.02 7.93
CA ASN A 130 5.79 -20.81 9.36
C ASN A 130 4.55 -21.28 10.13
N ALA A 131 3.35 -21.07 9.58
CA ALA A 131 2.12 -21.58 10.17
C ALA A 131 2.12 -23.10 10.30
N ALA A 132 2.55 -23.83 9.25
CA ALA A 132 2.69 -25.29 9.31
C ALA A 132 3.65 -25.73 10.43
N LYS A 133 4.80 -25.08 10.55
CA LYS A 133 5.77 -25.36 11.64
C LYS A 133 5.19 -25.09 13.03
N VAL A 134 4.51 -23.96 13.21
CA VAL A 134 3.88 -23.62 14.49
C VAL A 134 2.81 -24.64 14.86
N MET A 135 2.00 -25.08 13.89
CA MET A 135 1.04 -26.17 14.10
C MET A 135 1.72 -27.47 14.51
N GLU A 136 2.79 -27.87 13.82
CA GLU A 136 3.58 -29.06 14.16
C GLU A 136 4.08 -29.00 15.61
N THR A 137 4.73 -27.88 15.99
CA THR A 137 5.20 -27.66 17.37
C THR A 137 4.05 -27.75 18.37
N THR A 138 2.88 -27.19 18.04
CA THR A 138 1.71 -27.21 18.94
C THR A 138 1.20 -28.65 19.17
N PHE A 139 1.22 -29.50 18.14
CA PHE A 139 0.87 -30.91 18.29
C PHE A 139 1.91 -31.69 19.10
N LEU A 140 3.20 -31.41 18.87
CA LEU A 140 4.30 -32.03 19.62
C LEU A 140 4.26 -31.65 21.10
N ASP A 141 4.03 -30.37 21.42
CA ASP A 141 3.85 -29.89 22.80
C ASP A 141 2.65 -30.56 23.49
N GLY A 142 1.62 -30.91 22.71
CA GLY A 142 0.47 -31.70 23.14
C GLY A 142 0.72 -33.22 23.21
N GLY A 143 1.96 -33.69 23.02
CA GLY A 143 2.34 -35.09 23.10
C GLY A 143 1.96 -35.94 21.87
N SER A 144 1.64 -35.30 20.74
CA SER A 144 1.28 -36.01 19.50
C SER A 144 2.42 -35.95 18.49
N ASP A 145 2.91 -37.12 18.03
CA ASP A 145 3.92 -37.24 16.97
C ASP A 145 3.30 -36.97 15.59
N VAL A 146 3.07 -35.70 15.29
CA VAL A 146 2.44 -35.22 14.06
C VAL A 146 3.49 -34.49 13.23
N TYR A 147 3.48 -34.73 11.92
CA TYR A 147 4.25 -33.97 10.95
C TYR A 147 3.32 -33.06 10.17
N VAL A 148 3.65 -31.77 10.10
CA VAL A 148 2.84 -30.77 9.38
C VAL A 148 3.68 -30.04 8.34
N SER A 149 3.23 -30.06 7.09
CA SER A 149 3.90 -29.37 5.99
C SER A 149 2.92 -28.53 5.17
N ALA A 150 3.42 -27.43 4.63
CA ALA A 150 2.73 -26.70 3.56
C ALA A 150 3.31 -27.16 2.21
N GLU A 151 2.45 -27.47 1.26
CA GLU A 151 2.79 -28.08 -0.03
C GLU A 151 2.23 -27.30 -1.22
N GLY A 152 2.76 -27.61 -2.40
CA GLY A 152 2.46 -26.95 -3.66
C GLY A 152 3.29 -25.68 -3.90
N LYS A 153 3.26 -25.17 -5.14
CA LYS A 153 4.06 -24.01 -5.58
C LYS A 153 3.82 -22.76 -4.71
N GLU A 154 2.61 -22.60 -4.20
CA GLU A 154 2.20 -21.45 -3.38
C GLU A 154 1.97 -21.81 -1.90
N PHE A 155 2.37 -23.02 -1.46
CA PHE A 155 2.15 -23.51 -0.09
C PHE A 155 0.69 -23.47 0.37
N ARG A 156 -0.26 -23.67 -0.55
CA ARG A 156 -1.71 -23.58 -0.28
C ARG A 156 -2.34 -24.90 0.18
N THR A 157 -1.59 -26.00 0.14
CA THR A 157 -2.06 -27.30 0.64
C THR A 157 -1.40 -27.58 1.99
N LEU A 158 -2.19 -27.78 3.04
CA LEU A 158 -1.70 -28.17 4.35
C LEU A 158 -1.72 -29.70 4.47
N ARG A 159 -0.56 -30.35 4.55
CA ARG A 159 -0.49 -31.79 4.82
C ARG A 159 -0.22 -32.03 6.29
N ILE A 160 -1.06 -32.85 6.92
CA ILE A 160 -0.91 -33.30 8.30
C ILE A 160 -0.80 -34.82 8.28
N ARG A 161 0.37 -35.33 8.68
CA ARG A 161 0.65 -36.76 8.79
C ARG A 161 0.73 -37.12 10.26
N TYR A 162 -0.10 -38.06 10.70
CA TYR A 162 -0.11 -38.55 12.07
C TYR A 162 -0.37 -40.04 12.09
N ILE A 163 0.46 -40.82 12.78
CA ILE A 163 0.36 -42.28 12.78
C ILE A 163 -1.01 -42.81 13.26
N LEU A 164 -1.69 -42.07 14.15
CA LEU A 164 -3.03 -42.40 14.63
C LEU A 164 -4.16 -41.68 13.87
N MET A 165 -3.86 -41.13 12.69
CA MET A 165 -4.87 -40.51 11.84
C MET A 165 -5.90 -41.57 11.43
N SER A 166 -7.16 -41.36 11.83
CA SER A 166 -8.23 -42.32 11.65
C SER A 166 -9.51 -41.65 11.17
N ARG A 167 -10.42 -42.42 10.56
CA ARG A 167 -11.69 -41.91 10.05
C ARG A 167 -12.51 -41.12 11.12
N PRO A 168 -12.62 -41.58 12.39
CA PRO A 168 -13.31 -40.80 13.42
C PRO A 168 -12.61 -39.47 13.75
N LEU A 169 -11.27 -39.45 13.78
CA LEU A 169 -10.51 -38.22 14.01
C LEU A 169 -10.70 -37.23 12.85
N VAL A 170 -10.62 -37.71 11.61
CA VAL A 170 -10.87 -36.90 10.41
C VAL A 170 -12.27 -36.30 10.44
N TYR A 171 -13.30 -37.06 10.81
CA TYR A 171 -14.66 -36.55 10.95
C TYR A 171 -14.74 -35.43 12.00
N LYS A 172 -14.07 -35.59 13.16
CA LYS A 172 -14.01 -34.53 14.19
C LYS A 172 -13.36 -33.25 13.65
N ILE A 173 -12.26 -33.38 12.90
CA ILE A 173 -11.57 -32.25 12.27
C ILE A 173 -12.49 -31.56 11.26
N GLN A 174 -13.15 -32.33 10.39
CA GLN A 174 -14.09 -31.81 9.39
C GLN A 174 -15.30 -31.08 9.99
N LYS A 175 -15.64 -31.37 11.25
CA LYS A 175 -16.73 -30.71 11.99
C LYS A 175 -16.26 -29.54 12.87
N ASN A 176 -14.96 -29.24 12.88
CA ASN A 176 -14.42 -28.15 13.67
C ASN A 176 -14.30 -26.88 12.80
N ASP A 177 -15.39 -26.13 12.66
CA ASP A 177 -15.45 -24.92 11.83
C ASP A 177 -14.40 -23.87 12.24
N VAL A 178 -14.11 -23.74 13.54
CA VAL A 178 -13.11 -22.79 14.04
C VAL A 178 -11.72 -23.15 13.52
N MET A 179 -11.33 -24.42 13.61
CA MET A 179 -10.05 -24.90 13.08
C MET A 179 -9.95 -24.73 11.57
N LEU A 180 -11.01 -25.09 10.83
CA LEU A 180 -11.04 -24.96 9.37
C LEU A 180 -10.98 -23.50 8.92
N ASN A 181 -11.68 -22.59 9.62
CA ASN A 181 -11.63 -21.15 9.34
C ASN A 181 -10.24 -20.57 9.60
N ASN A 182 -9.58 -20.97 10.70
CA ASN A 182 -8.20 -20.54 10.96
C ASN A 182 -7.25 -20.96 9.83
N TRP A 183 -7.42 -22.16 9.28
CA TRP A 183 -6.61 -22.61 8.14
C TRP A 183 -6.93 -21.83 6.85
N ARG A 184 -8.20 -21.48 6.60
CA ARG A 184 -8.60 -20.59 5.49
C ARG A 184 -7.99 -19.21 5.62
N ASP A 185 -8.01 -18.64 6.82
CA ASP A 185 -7.49 -17.29 7.10
C ASP A 185 -5.97 -17.22 6.94
N LEU A 186 -5.26 -18.32 7.20
CA LEU A 186 -3.85 -18.50 6.90
C LEU A 186 -3.56 -18.68 5.39
N GLY A 187 -4.61 -18.81 4.57
CA GLY A 187 -4.55 -18.87 3.12
C GLY A 187 -4.36 -20.27 2.55
N PHE A 188 -4.60 -21.33 3.34
CA PHE A 188 -4.70 -22.69 2.83
C PHE A 188 -6.03 -22.89 2.10
N ARG A 189 -6.01 -23.73 1.06
CA ARG A 189 -7.17 -24.05 0.20
C ARG A 189 -7.55 -25.52 0.24
N GLU A 190 -6.62 -26.35 0.66
CA GLU A 190 -6.77 -27.78 0.73
C GLU A 190 -6.01 -28.30 1.96
N VAL A 191 -6.57 -29.32 2.60
CA VAL A 191 -5.90 -30.06 3.67
C VAL A 191 -5.85 -31.52 3.29
N ILE A 192 -4.68 -32.11 3.47
CA ILE A 192 -4.45 -33.55 3.29
C ILE A 192 -4.12 -34.13 4.65
N LEU A 193 -5.01 -34.97 5.16
CA LEU A 193 -4.81 -35.73 6.38
C LEU A 193 -4.37 -37.15 6.01
N THR A 194 -3.34 -37.68 6.65
CA THR A 194 -2.87 -39.03 6.35
C THR A 194 -2.27 -39.73 7.57
N ASP A 195 -2.36 -41.06 7.58
CA ASP A 195 -1.64 -41.92 8.53
C ASP A 195 -0.16 -42.14 8.16
N GLY A 196 0.24 -41.70 6.97
CA GLY A 196 1.58 -41.94 6.43
C GLY A 196 1.75 -43.31 5.75
N TYR A 197 0.69 -44.10 5.67
CA TYR A 197 0.64 -45.39 4.99
C TYR A 197 -0.45 -45.39 3.92
N ASN A 198 -1.57 -46.08 4.17
CA ASN A 198 -2.60 -46.37 3.17
C ASN A 198 -3.78 -45.40 3.25
N SER A 199 -3.91 -44.64 4.33
CA SER A 199 -5.07 -43.79 4.55
C SER A 199 -4.74 -42.33 4.27
N VAL A 200 -5.49 -41.75 3.32
CA VAL A 200 -5.37 -40.36 2.92
C VAL A 200 -6.77 -39.78 2.77
N TRP A 201 -7.00 -38.62 3.39
CA TRP A 201 -8.23 -37.86 3.27
C TRP A 201 -7.90 -36.44 2.83
N THR A 202 -8.41 -36.07 1.66
CA THR A 202 -8.27 -34.72 1.13
C THR A 202 -9.57 -33.96 1.32
N MET A 203 -9.46 -32.73 1.83
CA MET A 203 -10.60 -31.83 1.97
C MET A 203 -10.27 -30.45 1.42
N LYS A 204 -11.24 -29.86 0.73
CA LYS A 204 -11.17 -28.46 0.31
C LYS A 204 -11.63 -27.58 1.46
N LEU A 205 -10.92 -26.48 1.68
CA LEU A 205 -11.27 -25.46 2.64
C LEU A 205 -12.14 -24.39 1.98
#